data_AF-A0A5C7N379-F1
#
_entry.id   AF-A0A5C7N379-F1
#
_cell.length_a   1.000
_cell.length_b   1.000
_cell.length_c   1.000
_cell.angle_alpha   90.00
_cell.angle_beta   90.00
_cell.angle_gamma   90.00
#
_symmetry.space_group_name_H-M   'P 1'
#
loop_
_entity.id
_entity.type
_entity.pdbx_description
1 polymer ?
#
loop_
_entity_poly.entity_id
_entity_poly.type
_entity_poly.pdbx_seq_one_letter_code
_entity_poly.pdbx_strand_id
1 'polypeptide(L)'
;MSGAAFHRECQRRAGLRIPYKDFRRAFCDIFTPMRANLNLLRRLSAHHPTALLSNTNPIHWRHIRRAYPLSDLEPDRGRSIRSAASLLRLTAERIAVDWLSHPPG
;
A
#
# COMPACT_ATOMS: atom_id res chain seq x y z
N MET A 1 -9.54 -12.47 -4.58
CA MET A 1 -10.05 -12.39 -5.97
C MET A 1 -8.92 -12.04 -6.92
N SER A 2 -8.85 -12.64 -8.12
CA SER A 2 -7.82 -12.31 -9.12
C SER A 2 -8.14 -11.01 -9.85
N GLY A 3 -7.13 -10.39 -10.49
CA GLY A 3 -7.34 -9.17 -11.28
C GLY A 3 -8.33 -9.34 -12.43
N ALA A 4 -8.30 -10.51 -13.10
CA ALA A 4 -9.24 -10.82 -14.17
C ALA A 4 -10.68 -11.02 -13.66
N ALA A 5 -10.85 -11.64 -12.48
CA ALA A 5 -12.17 -11.79 -11.87
C ALA A 5 -12.74 -10.43 -11.42
N PHE A 6 -11.90 -9.56 -10.86
CA PHE A 6 -12.28 -8.20 -10.50
C PHE A 6 -12.71 -7.39 -11.73
N HIS A 7 -11.95 -7.45 -12.83
CA HIS A 7 -12.30 -6.80 -14.09
C HIS A 7 -13.66 -7.25 -14.62
N ARG A 8 -13.93 -8.57 -14.67
CA ARG A 8 -15.24 -9.10 -15.09
C ARG A 8 -16.38 -8.58 -14.23
N GLU A 9 -16.17 -8.51 -12.91
CA GLU A 9 -17.19 -8.01 -11.99
C GLU A 9 -17.43 -6.51 -12.16
N CYS A 10 -16.38 -5.71 -12.36
CA CYS A 10 -16.51 -4.29 -12.70
C CYS A 10 -17.28 -4.09 -14.02
N GLN A 11 -16.95 -4.86 -15.05
CA GLN A 11 -17.67 -4.82 -16.33
C GLN A 11 -19.15 -5.15 -16.17
N ARG A 12 -19.46 -6.21 -15.41
CA ARG A 12 -20.85 -6.63 -15.14
C ARG A 12 -21.63 -5.55 -14.40
N ARG A 13 -21.06 -4.95 -13.36
CA ARG A 13 -21.73 -3.93 -12.54
C ARG A 13 -21.89 -2.59 -13.23
N ALA A 14 -20.89 -2.19 -14.03
CA ALA A 14 -20.89 -0.89 -14.70
C ALA A 14 -21.48 -0.94 -16.11
N GLY A 15 -21.88 -2.10 -16.62
CA GLY A 15 -22.37 -2.26 -17.99
C GLY A 15 -21.30 -2.00 -19.05
N LEU A 16 -20.01 -2.18 -18.71
CA LEU A 16 -18.88 -1.81 -19.57
C LEU A 16 -18.34 -3.01 -20.36
N ARG A 17 -17.99 -2.78 -21.63
CA ARG A 17 -17.23 -3.72 -22.47
C ARG A 17 -15.88 -3.13 -22.85
N ILE A 18 -14.88 -3.32 -21.99
CA ILE A 18 -13.53 -2.82 -22.21
C ILE A 18 -12.49 -3.94 -22.07
N PRO A 19 -11.45 -3.97 -22.92
CA PRO A 19 -10.34 -4.91 -22.76
C PRO A 19 -9.63 -4.75 -21.42
N TYR A 20 -9.12 -5.85 -20.87
CA TYR A 20 -8.42 -5.84 -19.58
C TYR A 20 -7.22 -4.87 -19.55
N LYS A 21 -6.53 -4.71 -20.68
CA LYS A 21 -5.40 -3.77 -20.82
C LYS A 21 -5.85 -2.32 -20.57
N ASP A 22 -6.97 -1.92 -21.15
CA ASP A 22 -7.50 -0.56 -21.02
C ASP A 22 -8.11 -0.33 -19.65
N PHE A 23 -8.83 -1.34 -19.10
CA PHE A 23 -9.27 -1.33 -17.72
C PHE A 23 -8.11 -1.11 -16.76
N ARG A 24 -7.01 -1.88 -16.90
CA ARG A 24 -5.83 -1.73 -16.04
C ARG A 24 -5.21 -0.34 -16.16
N ARG A 25 -5.15 0.22 -17.37
CA ARG A 25 -4.62 1.58 -17.56
C ARG A 25 -5.46 2.59 -16.79
N ALA A 26 -6.77 2.63 -17.03
CA ALA A 26 -7.68 3.56 -16.36
C ALA A 26 -7.73 3.34 -14.83
N PHE A 27 -7.81 2.08 -14.39
CA PHE A 27 -7.90 1.73 -12.97
C PHE A 27 -6.62 2.08 -12.17
N CYS A 28 -5.47 2.13 -12.83
CA CYS A 28 -4.21 2.54 -12.21
C CYS A 28 -3.89 4.02 -12.37
N ASP A 29 -4.69 4.78 -13.13
CA ASP A 29 -4.45 6.20 -13.38
C ASP A 29 -4.67 7.08 -12.13
N ILE A 30 -5.23 6.50 -11.07
CA ILE A 30 -5.43 7.15 -9.77
C ILE A 30 -4.12 7.50 -9.05
N PHE A 31 -2.97 6.92 -9.46
CA PHE A 31 -1.71 7.08 -8.73
C PHE A 31 -0.92 8.28 -9.23
N THR A 32 -0.89 9.33 -8.41
CA THR A 32 0.02 10.48 -8.58
C THR A 32 1.04 10.50 -7.45
N PRO A 33 2.35 10.52 -7.73
CA PRO A 33 3.38 10.48 -6.70
C PRO A 33 3.49 11.83 -5.98
N MET A 34 3.30 11.81 -4.66
CA MET A 34 3.48 12.99 -3.81
C MET A 34 4.96 13.13 -3.41
N ARG A 35 5.73 13.90 -4.18
CA ARG A 35 7.18 14.06 -3.99
C ARG A 35 7.59 14.46 -2.57
N ALA A 36 6.82 15.35 -1.93
CA ALA A 36 7.08 15.78 -0.56
C ALA A 36 7.02 14.60 0.43
N ASN A 37 5.99 13.74 0.31
CA ASN A 37 5.80 12.58 1.18
C ASN A 37 6.91 11.54 0.96
N LEU A 38 7.30 11.31 -0.30
CA LEU A 38 8.41 10.39 -0.63
C LEU A 38 9.73 10.89 -0.03
N ASN A 39 9.99 12.20 -0.08
CA ASN A 39 11.17 12.80 0.51
C ASN A 39 11.17 12.69 2.04
N LEU A 40 10.02 12.91 2.68
CA LEU A 40 9.87 12.72 4.11
C LEU A 40 10.12 11.26 4.51
N LEU A 41 9.51 10.31 3.81
CA LEU A 41 9.67 8.88 4.07
C LEU A 41 11.15 8.46 4.00
N ARG A 42 11.88 8.93 2.97
CA ARG A 42 13.32 8.66 2.82
C ARG A 42 14.16 9.20 3.97
N ARG A 43 13.81 10.37 4.50
CA ARG A 43 14.51 10.95 5.66
C ARG A 43 14.21 10.19 6.93
N LEU A 44 12.94 9.82 7.15
CA LEU A 44 12.51 9.04 8.31
C LEU A 44 13.18 7.68 8.34
N SER A 45 13.24 7.00 7.20
CA SER A 45 13.83 5.68 7.11
C SER A 45 15.31 5.58 7.40
N ALA A 46 16.05 6.68 7.26
CA ALA A 46 17.47 6.70 7.59
C ALA A 46 17.72 6.52 9.10
N HIS A 47 16.71 6.81 9.93
CA HIS A 47 16.84 6.81 11.39
C HIS A 47 15.77 5.98 12.11
N HIS A 48 14.69 5.61 11.40
CA HIS A 48 13.55 4.90 11.96
C HIS A 48 13.19 3.70 11.07
N PRO A 49 12.89 2.54 11.66
CA PRO A 49 12.22 1.48 10.93
C PRO A 49 10.89 1.93 10.35
N THR A 50 10.76 1.83 9.02
CA THR A 50 9.53 2.20 8.31
C THR A 50 8.95 0.99 7.59
N ALA A 51 7.62 0.91 7.54
CA ALA A 51 6.89 -0.11 6.78
C ALA A 51 5.67 0.52 6.08
N LEU A 52 5.31 -0.03 4.92
CA LEU A 52 4.08 0.34 4.21
C LEU A 52 2.98 -0.66 4.57
N LEU A 53 1.92 -0.17 5.22
CA LEU A 53 0.67 -0.92 5.40
C LEU A 53 -0.40 -0.27 4.54
N SER A 54 -0.91 -1.01 3.55
CA SER A 54 -1.94 -0.51 2.65
C SER A 54 -2.92 -1.62 2.31
N ASN A 55 -4.21 -1.31 2.41
CA ASN A 55 -5.23 -2.08 1.69
C ASN A 55 -5.00 -1.84 0.20
N THR A 56 -4.59 -2.88 -0.53
CA THR A 56 -4.29 -2.80 -1.96
C THR A 56 -4.77 -4.06 -2.67
N ASN A 57 -4.65 -4.10 -3.99
CA ASN A 57 -4.99 -5.26 -4.79
C ASN A 57 -3.86 -5.63 -5.76
N PRO A 58 -3.87 -6.86 -6.32
CA PRO A 58 -2.79 -7.32 -7.20
C PRO A 58 -2.57 -6.49 -8.46
N ILE A 59 -3.58 -5.79 -8.98
CA ILE A 59 -3.46 -4.95 -10.18
C ILE A 59 -2.65 -3.70 -9.83
N HIS A 60 -3.07 -3.00 -8.78
CA HIS A 60 -2.40 -1.79 -8.27
C HIS A 60 -0.98 -2.10 -7.80
N TRP A 61 -0.78 -3.15 -7.01
CA TRP A 61 0.54 -3.55 -6.53
C TRP A 61 1.53 -3.77 -7.67
N ARG A 62 1.11 -4.50 -8.72
CA ARG A 62 1.96 -4.74 -9.89
C ARG A 62 2.24 -3.47 -10.69
N HIS A 63 1.29 -2.55 -10.76
CA HIS A 63 1.48 -1.27 -11.42
C HIS A 63 2.48 -0.40 -10.67
N ILE A 64 2.27 -0.19 -9.36
CA ILE A 64 3.16 0.63 -8.51
C ILE A 64 4.59 0.08 -8.56
N ARG A 65 4.77 -1.24 -8.42
CA ARG A 65 6.09 -1.89 -8.51
C ARG A 65 6.85 -1.68 -9.82
N ARG A 66 6.13 -1.44 -10.92
CA ARG A 66 6.73 -1.20 -12.24
C ARG A 66 6.96 0.27 -12.50
N ALA A 67 6.03 1.12 -12.06
CA ALA A 67 6.07 2.56 -12.29
C ALA A 67 7.04 3.27 -11.34
N TYR A 68 7.20 2.74 -10.13
CA TYR A 68 8.02 3.36 -9.09
C TYR A 68 9.01 2.35 -8.54
N PRO A 69 10.31 2.67 -8.46
CA PRO A 69 11.27 1.84 -7.78
C PRO A 69 10.89 1.79 -6.30
N LEU A 70 10.39 0.64 -5.84
CA LEU A 70 9.96 0.48 -4.46
C LEU A 70 11.07 0.76 -3.44
N SER A 71 12.34 0.83 -3.82
CA SER A 71 13.40 1.32 -2.93
C SER A 71 13.16 2.73 -2.39
N ASP A 72 12.33 3.53 -3.07
CA ASP A 72 11.88 4.85 -2.57
C ASP A 72 10.67 4.76 -1.61
N LEU A 73 10.00 3.61 -1.54
CA LEU A 73 8.73 3.37 -0.81
C LEU A 73 8.85 2.31 0.30
N GLU A 74 9.83 1.42 0.19
CA GLU A 74 10.22 0.38 1.14
C GLU A 74 11.66 0.66 1.54
N PRO A 75 11.85 1.48 2.58
CA PRO A 75 13.18 1.94 2.89
C PRO A 75 14.07 0.92 3.58
N ASP A 76 13.51 -0.25 3.96
CA ASP A 76 14.27 -1.34 4.57
C ASP A 76 14.13 -2.61 3.72
N ARG A 77 15.13 -2.86 2.86
CA ARG A 77 15.20 -4.06 1.99
C ARG A 77 15.25 -5.38 2.79
N GLY A 78 15.53 -5.33 4.10
CA GLY A 78 15.62 -6.50 4.98
C GLY A 78 14.30 -6.81 5.72
N ARG A 79 13.32 -5.90 5.74
CA ARG A 79 12.06 -6.12 6.45
C ARG A 79 10.99 -6.64 5.50
N SER A 80 10.84 -7.96 5.49
CA SER A 80 9.71 -8.60 4.80
C SER A 80 8.35 -8.15 5.37
N ILE A 81 7.25 -8.42 4.66
CA ILE A 81 5.88 -8.29 5.19
C ILE A 81 5.73 -8.90 6.60
N ARG A 82 6.48 -9.95 6.94
CA ARG A 82 6.50 -10.51 8.31
C ARG A 82 7.07 -9.52 9.33
N SER A 83 8.13 -8.81 9.00
CA SER A 83 8.72 -7.78 9.87
C SER A 83 7.78 -6.59 10.04
N ALA A 84 7.03 -6.22 8.99
CA ALA A 84 5.95 -5.24 9.11
C ALA A 84 4.82 -5.74 10.02
N ALA A 85 4.41 -7.00 9.89
CA ALA A 85 3.41 -7.61 10.77
C ALA A 85 3.86 -7.70 12.24
N SER A 86 5.13 -8.03 12.50
CA SER A 86 5.71 -8.02 13.84
C SER A 86 5.78 -6.60 14.43
N LEU A 87 6.17 -5.61 13.62
CA LEU A 87 6.12 -4.19 14.02
C LEU A 87 4.69 -3.77 14.36
N LEU A 88 3.71 -4.14 13.54
CA LEU A 88 2.30 -3.85 13.81
C LEU A 88 1.81 -4.51 15.09
N ARG A 89 2.17 -5.76 15.38
CA ARG A 89 1.82 -6.40 16.66
C ARG A 89 2.41 -5.65 17.84
N LEU A 90 3.72 -5.40 17.83
CA LEU A 90 4.41 -4.70 18.92
C LEU A 90 3.87 -3.27 19.12
N THR A 91 3.60 -2.57 18.02
CA THR A 91 3.08 -1.20 18.07
C THR A 91 1.62 -1.19 18.49
N ALA A 92 0.80 -2.13 18.02
CA ALA A 92 -0.60 -2.24 18.42
C ALA A 92 -0.75 -2.62 19.90
N GLU A 93 0.08 -3.52 20.42
CA GLU A 93 0.12 -3.84 21.86
C GLU A 93 0.47 -2.59 22.67
N ARG A 94 1.48 -1.83 22.24
CA ARG A 94 1.88 -0.60 22.91
C ARG A 94 0.82 0.50 22.82
N ILE A 95 0.20 0.71 21.66
CA ILE A 95 -0.91 1.66 21.48
C ILE A 95 -2.11 1.23 22.34
N ALA A 96 -2.44 -0.06 22.39
CA ALA A 96 -3.55 -0.56 23.19
C ALA A 96 -3.28 -0.36 24.69
N VAL A 97 -2.06 -0.62 25.16
CA VAL A 97 -1.65 -0.34 26.54
C VAL A 97 -1.75 1.16 26.84
N ASP A 98 -1.24 2.02 25.95
CA ASP A 98 -1.33 3.48 26.12
C ASP A 98 -2.79 3.95 26.14
N TRP A 99 -3.65 3.47 25.25
CA TRP A 99 -5.07 3.82 25.18
C TRP A 99 -5.87 3.32 26.39
N LEU A 100 -5.58 2.13 26.90
CA LEU A 100 -6.22 1.64 28.12
C LEU A 100 -5.76 2.41 29.36
N SER A 101 -4.51 2.88 29.36
CA SER A 101 -3.94 3.63 30.48
C SER A 101 -4.30 5.13 30.41
N HIS A 102 -4.47 5.67 29.21
CA HIS A 102 -4.77 7.07 28.91
C HIS A 102 -5.76 7.15 27.74
N PRO A 103 -7.04 6.84 27.98
CA PRO A 103 -8.04 6.87 26.90
C PRO A 103 -8.15 8.29 26.33
N PRO A 104 -8.14 8.45 24.99
CA PRO A 104 -8.44 9.74 24.39
C PRO A 104 -9.88 10.12 24.78
N GLY A 105 -10.03 11.32 25.36
CA GLY A 105 -11.32 11.89 25.74
C GLY A 105 -12.20 12.26 24.56
#